data_AF-D1A7M4-F1
#
_entry.id   AF-D1A7M4-F1
#
_cell.length_a   1.000
_cell.length_b   1.000
_cell.length_c   1.000
_cell.angle_alpha   90.00
_cell.angle_beta   90.00
_cell.angle_gamma   90.00
#
_symmetry.space_group_name_H-M   'P 1'
#
loop_
_entity.id
_entity.type
_entity.pdbx_description
1 polymer ?
#
loop_
_entity_poly.entity_id
_entity_poly.type
_entity_poly.pdbx_seq_one_letter_code
_entity_poly.pdbx_strand_id
1 'polypeptide(L)' 'MGMDPAEETAEDLRAQLREVENDLAVLRAEAAPPSEEPQDFGDAAEEITQREELAALIETLERRRERLRAALGET' A
#
# COMPACT_ATOMS: atom_id res chain seq x y z
N MET A 1 -23.20 -4.42 -25.48
CA MET A 1 -23.00 -5.48 -24.49
C MET A 1 -22.72 -4.75 -23.19
N GLY A 2 -23.73 -4.63 -22.33
CA GLY A 2 -23.59 -3.89 -21.07
C GLY A 2 -22.81 -4.75 -20.10
N MET A 3 -21.63 -4.28 -19.69
CA MET A 3 -20.96 -4.80 -18.51
C MET A 3 -21.69 -4.17 -17.33
N ASP A 4 -22.49 -4.94 -16.60
CA ASP A 4 -23.13 -4.47 -15.38
C ASP A 4 -22.05 -4.01 -14.40
N PRO A 5 -22.10 -2.78 -13.86
CA PRO A 5 -21.05 -2.20 -13.02
C PRO A 5 -20.98 -2.80 -11.60
N ALA A 6 -21.47 -4.03 -11.39
CA ALA A 6 -21.71 -4.62 -10.07
C ALA A 6 -21.18 -6.05 -9.88
N GLU A 7 -20.67 -6.71 -10.93
CA GLU A 7 -19.98 -8.01 -10.79
C GLU A 7 -18.50 -7.83 -11.06
N GLU A 8 -17.79 -7.30 -10.06
CA GLU A 8 -16.33 -7.38 -10.02
C GLU A 8 -15.96 -8.86 -9.98
N THR A 9 -15.33 -9.37 -11.05
CA THR A 9 -15.05 -10.80 -11.14
C THR A 9 -13.93 -11.18 -10.18
N ALA A 10 -13.82 -12.48 -9.86
CA ALA A 10 -12.67 -12.98 -9.10
C ALA A 10 -11.32 -12.69 -9.79
N GLU A 11 -11.32 -12.49 -11.11
CA GLU A 11 -10.12 -12.10 -11.86
C GLU A 11 -9.79 -10.61 -11.65
N ASP A 12 -10.80 -9.73 -11.68
CA ASP A 12 -10.65 -8.30 -11.39
C ASP A 12 -10.18 -8.05 -9.95
N LEU A 13 -10.74 -8.78 -8.99
CA LEU A 13 -10.33 -8.74 -7.58
C LEU A 13 -8.88 -9.17 -7.39
N ARG A 14 -8.43 -10.22 -8.12
CA ARG A 14 -7.03 -10.66 -8.10
C ARG A 14 -6.08 -9.66 -8.77
N ALA A 15 -6.52 -9.02 -9.86
CA ALA A 15 -5.74 -7.98 -10.52
C ALA A 15 -5.51 -6.79 -9.57
N GLN A 16 -6.57 -6.34 -8.90
CA GLN A 16 -6.48 -5.29 -7.88
C GLN A 16 -5.63 -5.72 -6.67
N LEU A 17 -5.74 -6.98 -6.23
CA LEU A 17 -4.91 -7.49 -5.14
C LEU A 17 -3.42 -7.42 -5.49
N ARG A 18 -3.05 -7.82 -6.70
CA ARG A 18 -1.65 -7.72 -7.19
C ARG A 18 -1.16 -6.28 -7.24
N GLU A 19 -1.99 -5.35 -7.69
CA GLU A 19 -1.65 -3.93 -7.72
C GLU A 19 -1.36 -3.41 -6.31
N VAL A 20 -2.26 -3.67 -5.36
CA VAL A 20 -2.09 -3.30 -3.95
C VAL A 20 -0.84 -3.93 -3.33
N GLU A 21 -0.57 -5.20 -3.63
CA GLU A 21 0.63 -5.89 -3.14
C GLU A 21 1.93 -5.32 -3.73
N ASN A 22 1.91 -4.91 -5.00
CA ASN A 22 3.03 -4.24 -5.65
C ASN A 22 3.30 -2.86 -5.03
N ASP A 23 2.25 -2.07 -4.82
CA ASP A 23 2.37 -0.74 -4.21
C ASP A 23 2.88 -0.84 -2.76
N LEU A 24 2.39 -1.83 -2.00
CA LEU A 24 2.91 -2.12 -0.66
C LEU A 24 4.40 -2.50 -0.68
N ALA A 25 4.85 -3.26 -1.68
CA ALA A 25 6.26 -3.63 -1.81
C ALA A 25 7.14 -2.40 -2.08
N VAL A 26 6.69 -1.50 -2.95
CA VAL A 26 7.39 -0.23 -3.25
C VAL A 26 7.44 0.66 -2.00
N LEU A 27 6.30 0.93 -1.37
CA LEU A 27 6.24 1.81 -0.20
C LEU A 27 7.06 1.29 0.99
N ARG A 28 7.11 -0.03 1.19
CA ARG A 28 7.96 -0.64 2.22
C ARG A 28 9.45 -0.53 1.91
N ALA A 29 9.83 -0.55 0.63
CA ALA A 29 11.20 -0.30 0.22
C ALA A 29 11.58 1.17 0.40
N GLU A 30 10.66 2.11 0.14
CA GLU A 30 10.86 3.54 0.38
C GLU A 30 10.91 3.90 1.87
N ALA A 31 10.12 3.22 2.70
CA ALA A 31 10.15 3.40 4.15
C ALA A 31 11.40 2.80 4.82
N ALA A 32 12.19 1.99 4.11
CA ALA A 32 13.45 1.48 4.63
C ALA A 32 14.45 2.64 4.76
N PRO A 33 15.04 2.88 5.95
CA PRO A 33 15.93 4.01 6.13
C PRO A 33 17.12 3.92 5.17
N PRO A 34 17.51 5.03 4.51
CA PRO A 34 18.74 5.06 3.74
C PRO A 34 19.92 4.70 4.67
N SER A 35 20.86 3.92 4.16
CA SER A 35 22.04 3.50 4.90
C SER A 35 22.90 4.72 5.26
N GLU A 36 22.74 5.18 6.51
CA GLU A 36 23.64 6.00 7.33
C GLU A 36 24.48 7.07 6.61
N GLU A 37 23.89 8.25 6.41
CA GLU A 37 24.63 9.52 6.44
C GLU A 37 24.01 10.43 7.51
N PRO A 38 24.81 11.24 8.23
CA PRO A 38 24.31 12.05 9.34
C PRO A 38 23.41 13.19 8.82
N GLN A 39 22.11 13.08 9.06
CA GLN A 39 21.13 14.12 8.73
C GLN A 39 21.15 15.26 9.76
N ASP A 40 21.03 16.49 9.26
CA ASP A 40 21.00 17.73 10.04
C ASP A 40 19.64 17.89 10.77
N PHE A 41 19.64 18.52 11.95
CA PHE A 41 18.45 18.57 12.85
C PHE A 41 17.21 19.27 12.26
N GLY A 42 17.37 20.05 11.18
CA GLY A 42 16.28 20.72 10.47
C GLY A 42 15.43 19.79 9.61
N ASP A 43 16.03 18.72 9.07
CA ASP A 43 15.36 17.75 8.19
C ASP A 43 14.55 16.72 8.98
N ALA A 44 14.84 16.60 10.29
CA ALA A 44 14.24 15.57 11.15
C ALA A 44 12.72 15.70 11.30
N ALA A 45 12.17 16.92 11.36
CA ALA A 45 10.72 17.12 11.47
C ALA A 45 9.99 16.75 10.18
N GLU A 46 10.56 17.11 9.04
CA GLU A 46 10.00 16.79 7.72
C GLU A 46 10.11 15.28 7.45
N GLU A 47 11.23 14.66 7.82
CA GLU A 47 11.42 13.21 7.72
C GLU A 47 10.42 12.43 8.58
N ILE A 48 10.15 12.90 9.81
CA ILE A 48 9.13 12.30 10.69
C ILE A 48 7.75 12.37 10.04
N THR A 49 7.34 13.55 9.54
CA THR A 49 6.06 13.70 8.87
C THR A 49 5.94 12.81 7.63
N GLN A 50 6.97 12.76 6.78
CA GLN A 50 6.99 11.88 5.60
C GLN A 50 6.87 10.40 5.99
N ARG A 51 7.53 9.97 7.07
CA ARG A 51 7.43 8.59 7.57
C ARG A 51 6.04 8.28 8.13
N GLU A 52 5.41 9.21 8.83
CA GLU A 52 4.04 9.06 9.34
C GLU A 52 3.03 8.96 8.18
N GLU A 53 3.18 9.78 7.15
CA GLU A 53 2.36 9.74 5.94
C GLU A 53 2.51 8.42 5.19
N LEU A 54 3.75 7.95 5.00
CA LEU A 54 4.03 6.63 4.41
C LEU A 54 3.41 5.50 5.22
N ALA A 55 3.52 5.54 6.55
CA ALA A 55 2.92 4.53 7.43
C ALA A 55 1.39 4.50 7.31
N ALA A 56 0.73 5.66 7.28
CA ALA A 56 -0.72 5.76 7.12
C ALA A 56 -1.19 5.23 5.75
N LEU A 57 -0.40 5.46 4.70
CA LEU A 57 -0.68 4.93 3.37
C LEU A 57 -0.54 3.41 3.32
N ILE A 58 0.53 2.87 3.91
CA ILE A 58 0.74 1.42 4.05
C ILE A 58 -0.43 0.78 4.78
N GLU A 59 -0.87 1.33 5.93
CA GLU A 59 -2.01 0.80 6.69
C GLU A 59 -3.30 0.78 5.86
N THR A 60 -3.52 1.82 5.04
CA THR A 60 -4.70 1.91 4.18
C THR A 60 -4.69 0.85 3.08
N LEU A 61 -3.53 0.60 2.47
CA LEU A 61 -3.35 -0.44 1.47
C LEU A 61 -3.42 -1.85 2.07
N GLU A 62 -2.90 -2.06 3.28
CA GLU A 62 -3.03 -3.34 4.01
C GLU A 62 -4.50 -3.67 4.29
N ARG A 63 -5.29 -2.71 4.78
CA ARG A 63 -6.74 -2.90 4.96
C ARG A 63 -7.47 -3.14 3.65
N ARG A 64 -7.00 -2.59 2.52
CA ARG A 64 -7.55 -2.90 1.20
C ARG A 64 -7.20 -4.33 0.78
N ARG A 65 -5.94 -4.75 0.98
CA ARG A 65 -5.46 -6.11 0.72
C ARG A 65 -6.29 -7.15 1.47
N GLU A 66 -6.54 -6.91 2.76
CA GLU A 66 -7.35 -7.80 3.60
C GLU A 66 -8.79 -7.92 3.10
N ARG A 67 -9.42 -6.81 2.71
CA ARG A 67 -10.77 -6.82 2.13
C ARG A 67 -10.82 -7.58 0.81
N LEU A 68 -9.83 -7.38 -0.07
CA LEU A 68 -9.74 -8.09 -1.35
C LEU A 68 -9.54 -9.60 -1.15
N ARG A 69 -8.66 -9.99 -0.23
CA ARG A 69 -8.44 -11.38 0.16
C ARG A 69 -9.71 -12.02 0.75
N ALA A 70 -10.41 -11.32 1.63
CA ALA A 70 -11.68 -11.77 2.18
C ALA A 70 -12.76 -11.94 1.09
N ALA A 71 -12.83 -11.02 0.12
CA ALA A 71 -13.74 -11.13 -1.03
C ALA A 71 -13.43 -12.32 -1.94
N LEU A 72 -12.14 -12.69 -2.05
CA LEU A 72 -11.66 -13.86 -2.78
C LEU A 72 -11.77 -15.17 -1.99
N GLY A 73 -12.07 -15.11 -0.69
CA GLY A 73 -12.08 -16.28 0.21
C GLY A 73 -10.68 -16.78 0.58
N GLU A 74 -9.64 -15.95 0.41
CA GLU A 74 -8.25 -16.25 0.70
C GLU A 74 -7.93 -15.76 2.13
N THR A 75 -8.25 -16.55 3.16
CA THR A 75 -7.96 -16.23 4.58
C THR A 75 -6.62 -16.79 5.05
#